data_AF-A0A484Q142-F1
#
_entry.id   AF-A0A484Q142-F1
#
_cell.length_a   1.000
_cell.length_b   1.000
_cell.length_c   1.000
_cell.angle_alpha   90.00
_cell.angle_beta   90.00
_cell.angle_gamma   90.00
#
_symmetry.space_group_name_H-M   'P 1'
#
loop_
_entity.id
_entity.type
_entity.pdbx_description
1 polymer ?
#
loop_
_entity_poly.entity_id
_entity_poly.type
_entity_poly.pdbx_seq_one_letter_code
_entity_poly.pdbx_strand_id
1 'polypeptide(L)' 'MAQDTLAVTAGIERSHLGKIERGEHVPTLPLILKIARALNCSSADLMAATERNLAEAESDEQASG' A
#
# COMPACT_ATOMS: atom_id res chain seq x y z
N MET A 1 -7.94 -4.19 8.78
CA MET A 1 -7.16 -3.45 9.79
C MET A 1 -7.47 -1.98 9.65
N ALA A 2 -7.67 -1.23 10.74
CA ALA A 2 -7.82 0.23 10.66
C ALA A 2 -6.49 0.89 10.34
N GLN A 3 -6.50 2.02 9.62
CA GLN A 3 -5.30 2.78 9.24
C GLN A 3 -4.41 3.11 10.46
N ASP A 4 -5.02 3.51 11.56
CA ASP A 4 -4.35 3.84 12.81
C ASP A 4 -3.60 2.64 13.39
N THR A 5 -4.23 1.45 13.34
CA THR A 5 -3.61 0.19 13.75
C THR A 5 -2.44 -0.18 12.84
N LEU A 6 -2.56 0.03 11.54
CA LEU A 6 -1.48 -0.22 10.58
C LEU A 6 -0.29 0.70 10.80
N ALA A 7 -0.54 2.00 10.96
CA ALA A 7 0.47 3.01 11.22
C ALA A 7 1.30 2.67 12.47
N VAL A 8 0.62 2.35 13.57
CA VAL A 8 1.26 1.95 14.83
C VAL A 8 2.07 0.67 14.64
N THR A 9 1.50 -0.36 14.01
CA THR A 9 2.17 -1.65 13.80
C THR A 9 3.40 -1.53 12.90
N ALA A 10 3.33 -0.68 11.88
CA ALA A 10 4.44 -0.43 10.96
C ALA A 10 5.49 0.55 11.51
N GLY A 11 5.22 1.22 12.64
CA GLY A 11 6.06 2.29 13.18
C GLY A 11 6.17 3.47 12.20
N ILE A 12 5.03 3.89 11.65
CA ILE A 12 4.89 4.99 10.69
C ILE A 12 3.91 6.01 11.28
N GLU A 13 4.22 7.29 11.12
CA GLU A 13 3.28 8.36 11.46
C GLU A 13 1.97 8.21 10.67
N ARG A 14 0.83 8.27 11.37
CA ARG A 14 -0.51 8.12 10.76
C ARG A 14 -0.71 9.07 9.58
N SER A 15 -0.30 10.33 9.75
CA SER A 15 -0.40 11.36 8.71
C SER A 15 0.43 11.00 7.47
N HIS A 16 1.61 10.39 7.66
CA HIS A 16 2.47 9.94 6.56
C HIS A 16 1.87 8.74 5.84
N LEU A 17 1.36 7.75 6.58
CA LEU A 17 0.65 6.61 5.99
C LEU A 17 -0.54 7.09 5.13
N GLY A 18 -1.31 8.06 5.63
CA GLY A 18 -2.42 8.62 4.86
C GLY A 18 -2.00 9.33 3.56
N LYS A 19 -0.84 10.00 3.54
CA LYS A 19 -0.30 10.58 2.30
C LYS A 19 0.11 9.51 1.29
N ILE A 20 0.62 8.38 1.76
CA ILE A 20 1.00 7.23 0.92
C ILE A 20 -0.25 6.60 0.31
N GLU A 21 -1.31 6.35 1.10
CA GLU A 21 -2.55 5.74 0.61
C GLU A 21 -3.28 6.59 -0.43
N ARG A 22 -3.14 7.92 -0.37
CA ARG A 22 -3.70 8.84 -1.37
C ARG A 22 -2.77 9.08 -2.58
N GLY A 23 -1.60 8.45 -2.62
CA GLY A 23 -0.62 8.65 -3.69
C GLY A 23 0.11 10.00 -3.67
N GLU A 24 -0.03 10.79 -2.60
CA GLU A 24 0.66 12.08 -2.44
C GLU A 24 2.16 11.88 -2.19
N HIS A 25 2.53 10.79 -1.52
CA HIS A 25 3.91 10.46 -1.15
C HIS A 25 4.28 9.05 -1.63
N VAL A 26 5.44 8.93 -2.27
CA VAL A 26 6.01 7.63 -2.67
C VAL A 26 6.73 7.00 -1.48
N PRO A 27 6.35 5.79 -1.04
CA PRO A 27 7.05 5.11 0.04
C PRO A 27 8.45 4.66 -0.41
N THR A 28 9.44 4.80 0.47
CA THR A 28 10.77 4.22 0.24
C THR A 28 10.74 2.71 0.45
N LEU A 29 11.74 1.99 -0.08
CA LEU A 29 11.84 0.54 0.09
C LEU A 29 11.78 0.09 1.57
N PRO A 30 12.50 0.70 2.53
CA PRO A 30 12.35 0.35 3.95
C PRO A 30 10.92 0.52 4.48
N LEU A 31 10.17 1.48 3.97
CA LEU A 31 8.79 1.74 4.37
C LEU A 31 7.85 0.65 3.85
N ILE A 32 8.05 0.22 2.60
CA ILE A 32 7.34 -0.92 2.00
C ILE A 32 7.59 -2.19 2.82
N LEU A 33 8.84 -2.46 3.21
CA LEU A 33 9.18 -3.62 4.06
C LEU A 33 8.49 -3.58 5.43
N LYS A 34 8.41 -2.39 6.05
CA LYS A 34 7.69 -2.20 7.33
C LYS A 34 6.19 -2.46 7.19
N ILE A 35 5.58 -1.93 6.12
CA ILE A 35 4.15 -2.11 5.83
C ILE A 35 3.83 -3.58 5.58
N ALA A 36 4.63 -4.29 4.77
CA ALA A 36 4.45 -5.72 4.52
C ALA A 36 4.48 -6.54 5.82
N ARG A 37 5.47 -6.28 6.69
CA ARG A 37 5.55 -6.92 8.01
C ARG A 37 4.33 -6.63 8.88
N ALA A 38 3.85 -5.38 8.90
CA ALA A 38 2.66 -5.00 9.66
C ALA A 38 1.36 -5.63 9.13
N LEU A 39 1.31 -5.92 7.82
CA LEU A 39 0.23 -6.67 7.16
C LEU A 39 0.39 -8.19 7.29
N ASN A 40 1.45 -8.67 7.95
CA ASN A 40 1.77 -10.08 8.10
C ASN A 40 1.92 -10.82 6.75
N CYS A 41 2.55 -10.17 5.77
CA CYS A 41 2.89 -10.77 4.48
C CYS A 41 4.35 -10.48 4.09
N SER A 42 4.85 -11.17 3.05
CA SER A 42 6.13 -10.82 2.46
C SER A 42 6.00 -9.57 1.60
N SER A 43 7.11 -8.84 1.41
CA SER A 43 7.13 -7.71 0.48
C SER A 43 6.87 -8.12 -0.97
N ALA A 44 7.19 -9.37 -1.33
CA ALA A 44 6.88 -9.92 -2.64
C ALA A 44 5.37 -10.10 -2.82
N ASP A 45 4.65 -10.62 -1.81
CA ASP A 45 3.19 -10.75 -1.84
C ASP A 45 2.51 -9.39 -1.94
N LEU A 46 3.01 -8.40 -1.19
CA LEU A 46 2.50 -7.03 -1.23
C LEU A 46 2.67 -6.41 -2.63
N MET A 47 3.83 -6.60 -3.27
CA MET A 47 4.08 -6.08 -4.61
C MET A 47 3.20 -6.77 -5.64
N ALA A 48 3.11 -8.10 -5.62
CA ALA A 48 2.24 -8.85 -6.52
C ALA A 48 0.76 -8.47 -6.37
N ALA A 49 0.29 -8.22 -5.14
CA ALA A 49 -1.06 -7.70 -4.91
C ALA A 49 -1.26 -6.30 -5.51
N THR A 50 -0.25 -5.43 -5.38
CA THR A 50 -0.27 -4.07 -5.97
C THR A 50 -0.36 -4.13 -7.49
N GLU A 51 0.46 -4.96 -8.13
CA GLU A 51 0.47 -5.15 -9.58
C GLU A 51 -0.89 -5.64 -10.11
N ARG A 52 -1.52 -6.60 -9.42
CA ARG A 52 -2.87 -7.08 -9.80
C ARG A 52 -3.92 -5.97 -9.74
N ASN A 53 -3.95 -5.21 -8.64
CA ASN A 53 -4.91 -4.14 -8.46
C ASN A 53 -4.75 -3.03 -9.52
N LEU A 54 -3.52 -2.74 -9.93
CA LEU A 54 -3.24 -1.78 -11.01
C LEU A 54 -3.76 -2.30 -12.36
N ALA A 55 -3.50 -3.57 -12.69
CA ALA A 55 -3.98 -4.17 -13.92
C ALA A 55 -5.53 -4.23 -14.01
N GLU A 56 -6.19 -4.48 -12.87
CA GLU A 56 -7.67 -4.44 -12.77
C GLU A 56 -8.20 -3.02 -12.99
N ALA A 57 -7.61 -2.02 -12.34
CA ALA A 57 -8.00 -0.62 -12.51
C ALA A 57 -7.84 -0.13 -13.96
N GLU A 58 -6.75 -0.51 -14.62
CA GLU A 58 -6.51 -0.21 -16.04
C GLU A 58 -7.54 -0.89 -16.96
N SER A 59 -7.98 -2.09 -16.61
CA SER A 59 -8.99 -2.84 -17.38
C SER A 59 -10.40 -2.23 -17.24
N ASP A 60 -10.76 -1.76 -16.04
CA ASP A 60 -12.04 -1.09 -15.79
C ASP A 60 -12.14 0.27 -16.51
N GLU A 61 -11.03 1.00 -16.56
CA GLU A 61 -10.95 2.30 -17.24
C GLU A 61 -11.08 2.15 -18.77
N GLN A 62 -10.62 1.03 -19.33
CA GLN A 62 -10.79 0.68 -20.75
C GLN A 62 -12.19 0.17 -21.09
N ALA A 63 -12.91 -0.44 -20.13
CA ALA A 63 -14.26 -0.95 -20.33
C ALA A 63 -15.36 0.13 -20.20
N SER A 64 -15.03 1.28 -19.59
CA SER A 64 -15.96 2.38 -19.34
C SER A 64 -15.86 3.54 -20.36
N GLY A 65 -15.00 3.42 -21.38
CA GLY A 65 -14.84 4.35 -22.51
C GLY A 65 -15.44 3.83 -23.81
#